data_AF-A0A7Y2RIA5-F1
#
_entry.id   AF-A0A7Y2RIA5-F1
#
_cell.length_a   1.000
_cell.length_b   1.000
_cell.length_c   1.000
_cell.angle_alpha   90.00
_cell.angle_beta   90.00
_cell.angle_gamma   90.00
#
_symmetry.space_group_name_H-M   'P 1'
#
loop_
_entity.id
_entity.type
_entity.pdbx_description
1 polymer ?
#
loop_
_entity_poly.entity_id
_entity_poly.type
_entity_poly.pdbx_seq_one_letter_code
_entity_poly.pdbx_strand_id
1 'polypeptide(L)'
;MKRDEFLGQDPERKIVFAFLFSRNQKAITLFIKYSDEKTLEIAKQAIALHLIFWHSGVSVADLKEVFEKDPGLVNSGMEFWTEIFK
;
A
#
# COMPACT_ATOMS: atom_id res chain seq x y z
N MET A 1 14.99 17.33 3.29
CA MET A 1 14.06 16.69 2.33
C MET A 1 12.95 16.04 3.15
N LYS A 2 11.67 16.34 2.90
CA LYS A 2 10.58 15.62 3.56
C LYS A 2 10.47 14.26 2.88
N ARG A 3 10.60 13.17 3.65
CA ARG A 3 10.33 11.82 3.13
C ARG A 3 8.83 11.63 3.25
N ASP A 4 8.14 11.57 2.13
CA ASP A 4 6.68 11.43 2.06
C ASP A 4 6.27 9.96 1.86
N GLU A 5 7.07 9.23 1.07
CA GLU A 5 6.84 7.83 0.78
C GLU A 5 8.13 7.03 0.53
N PHE A 6 8.03 5.71 0.63
CA PHE A 6 9.00 4.75 0.15
C PHE A 6 8.28 3.54 -0.44
N LEU A 7 8.63 3.18 -1.67
CA LEU A 7 8.08 2.01 -2.36
C LEU A 7 9.12 0.90 -2.39
N GLY A 8 8.67 -0.32 -2.15
CA GLY A 8 9.54 -1.47 -2.15
C GLY A 8 8.83 -2.75 -2.58
N GLN A 9 9.66 -3.71 -2.95
CA GLN A 9 9.25 -5.07 -3.26
C GLN A 9 10.23 -6.01 -2.57
N ASP A 10 9.70 -7.05 -1.93
CA ASP A 10 10.44 -8.19 -1.42
C ASP A 10 10.12 -9.40 -2.31
N PRO A 11 10.99 -9.76 -3.27
CA PRO A 11 10.76 -10.88 -4.17
C PRO A 11 10.76 -12.25 -3.50
N GLU A 12 11.53 -12.42 -2.42
CA GLU A 12 11.63 -13.69 -1.69
C GLU A 12 10.32 -13.98 -0.96
N ARG A 13 9.75 -12.96 -0.32
CA ARG A 13 8.45 -13.07 0.36
C ARG A 13 7.25 -12.84 -0.54
N LYS A 14 7.50 -12.43 -1.78
CA LYS A 14 6.52 -12.00 -2.77
C LYS A 14 5.58 -10.90 -2.24
N ILE A 15 6.16 -9.83 -1.70
CA ILE A 15 5.40 -8.69 -1.14
C ILE A 15 5.75 -7.41 -1.89
N VAL A 16 4.72 -6.64 -2.26
CA VAL A 16 4.85 -5.22 -2.64
C VAL A 16 4.41 -4.39 -1.45
N PHE A 17 5.11 -3.30 -1.16
CA PHE A 17 4.78 -2.45 -0.03
C PHE A 17 5.05 -0.97 -0.27
N ALA A 18 4.30 -0.13 0.44
CA ALA A 18 4.48 1.32 0.47
C ALA A 18 4.51 1.81 1.91
N PHE A 19 5.59 2.49 2.29
CA PHE A 19 5.68 3.22 3.55
C PHE A 19 5.27 4.67 3.32
N LEU A 20 4.28 5.16 4.06
CA LEU A 20 3.76 6.51 3.93
C LEU A 20 4.07 7.30 5.21
N PHE A 21 4.51 8.54 5.06
CA PHE A 21 5.13 9.31 6.14
C PHE A 21 4.40 10.64 6.37
N SER A 22 3.82 10.82 7.55
CA SER A 22 3.32 12.12 7.98
C SER A 22 4.35 12.82 8.84
N ARG A 23 4.68 14.08 8.52
CA ARG A 23 5.65 14.88 9.30
C ARG A 23 7.02 14.17 9.51
N ASN A 24 7.49 13.46 8.49
CA ASN A 24 8.72 12.63 8.50
C ASN A 24 8.68 11.40 9.43
N GLN A 25 7.53 11.06 10.01
CA GLN A 25 7.33 9.82 10.75
C GLN A 25 6.49 8.87 9.92
N LYS A 26 6.87 7.60 9.89
CA LYS A 26 6.06 6.58 9.22
C LYS A 26 4.68 6.58 9.88
N ALA A 27 3.62 6.71 9.08
CA ALA A 27 2.25 6.82 9.54
C ALA A 27 1.46 5.54 9.24
N ILE A 28 1.62 5.00 8.03
CA ILE A 28 0.99 3.75 7.60
C ILE A 28 1.91 3.01 6.63
N THR A 29 1.86 1.69 6.67
CA THR A 29 2.40 0.83 5.63
C THR A 29 1.27 0.03 4.99
N LEU A 30 1.30 -0.05 3.66
CA LEU A 30 0.42 -0.89 2.86
C LEU A 30 1.21 -2.08 2.36
N PHE A 31 0.69 -3.30 2.54
CA PHE A 31 1.31 -4.54 2.09
C PHE A 31 0.36 -5.33 1.19
N ILE A 32 0.88 -5.86 0.09
CA ILE A 32 0.15 -6.79 -0.79
C ILE A 32 1.09 -7.93 -1.13
N LYS A 33 0.63 -9.16 -0.91
CA LYS A 33 1.35 -10.37 -1.26
C LYS A 33 0.84 -10.93 -2.59
N TYR A 34 1.76 -11.18 -3.51
CA TYR A 34 1.49 -11.69 -4.84
C TYR A 34 1.96 -13.13 -4.99
N SER A 35 1.42 -13.86 -5.98
CA SER A 35 1.77 -15.26 -6.25
C SER A 35 2.60 -15.45 -7.52
N ASP A 36 2.37 -14.60 -8.51
CA ASP A 36 2.86 -14.67 -9.89
C ASP A 36 3.00 -13.27 -10.50
N GLU A 37 3.45 -13.18 -11.76
CA GLU A 37 3.65 -11.90 -12.45
C GLU A 37 2.35 -11.11 -12.65
N LYS A 38 1.23 -11.79 -12.90
CA LYS A 38 -0.07 -11.13 -13.10
C LYS A 38 -0.53 -10.45 -11.81
N THR A 39 -0.47 -11.16 -10.69
CA THR A 39 -0.82 -10.63 -9.37
C THR A 39 0.18 -9.58 -8.89
N LEU A 40 1.45 -9.67 -9.26
CA LEU A 40 2.44 -8.62 -9.02
C LEU A 40 2.04 -7.30 -9.69
N GLU A 41 1.64 -7.34 -10.96
CA GLU A 41 1.22 -6.13 -11.67
C GLU A 41 -0.04 -5.51 -11.07
N ILE A 42 -1.01 -6.33 -10.65
CA ILE A 42 -2.20 -5.85 -9.91
C ILE A 42 -1.79 -5.20 -8.58
N ALA A 43 -0.88 -5.84 -7.83
CA ALA A 43 -0.40 -5.31 -6.55
C ALA A 43 0.29 -3.95 -6.71
N LYS A 44 1.14 -3.80 -7.74
CA LYS A 44 1.80 -2.53 -8.06
C LYS A 44 0.79 -1.43 -8.43
N GLN A 45 -0.20 -1.75 -9.26
CA GLN A 45 -1.26 -0.81 -9.65
C GLN A 45 -2.10 -0.38 -8.45
N ALA A 46 -2.47 -1.33 -7.59
CA ALA A 46 -3.21 -1.04 -6.37
C ALA A 46 -2.40 -0.13 -5.43
N ILE A 47 -1.11 -0.42 -5.19
CA ILE A 47 -0.23 0.48 -4.42
C ILE A 47 -0.23 1.87 -5.03
N ALA A 48 0.02 1.99 -6.35
CA ALA A 48 0.09 3.28 -7.04
C ALA A 48 -1.20 4.11 -6.87
N LEU A 49 -2.38 3.48 -6.95
CA LEU A 49 -3.66 4.15 -6.69
C LEU A 49 -3.73 4.73 -5.27
N HIS A 50 -3.31 3.96 -4.26
CA HIS A 50 -3.35 4.42 -2.87
C HIS A 50 -2.33 5.51 -2.56
N LEU A 51 -1.21 5.56 -3.29
CA LEU A 51 -0.29 6.70 -3.22
C LEU A 51 -0.96 7.99 -3.70
N ILE A 52 -1.78 7.93 -4.76
CA ILE A 52 -2.51 9.11 -5.25
C ILE A 52 -3.46 9.63 -4.15
N PHE A 53 -4.14 8.74 -3.44
CA PHE A 53 -4.99 9.13 -2.31
C PHE A 53 -4.17 9.76 -1.17
N TRP A 54 -3.03 9.15 -0.80
CA TRP A 54 -2.12 9.73 0.19
C TRP A 54 -1.70 11.16 -0.17
N HIS A 55 -1.22 11.37 -1.40
CA HIS A 55 -0.79 12.67 -1.91
C HIS A 55 -1.92 13.69 -2.02
N SER A 56 -3.17 13.23 -2.11
CA SER A 56 -4.36 14.08 -2.10
C SER A 56 -4.75 14.57 -0.69
N GLY A 57 -4.00 14.19 0.35
CA GLY A 57 -4.23 14.59 1.73
C GLY A 57 -5.26 13.75 2.48
N VAL A 58 -5.55 12.53 1.99
CA VAL A 58 -6.45 11.59 2.65
C VAL A 58 -5.88 11.20 4.02
N SER A 59 -6.75 11.10 5.02
CA SER A 59 -6.33 10.73 6.38
C SER A 59 -5.82 9.29 6.43
N VAL A 60 -4.99 8.95 7.42
CA VAL A 60 -4.52 7.56 7.61
C VAL A 60 -5.69 6.59 7.79
N ALA A 61 -6.74 7.00 8.50
CA ALA A 61 -7.91 6.17 8.75
C ALA A 61 -8.68 5.88 7.45
N ASP A 62 -8.93 6.93 6.67
CA ASP A 62 -9.65 6.80 5.39
C ASP A 62 -8.82 6.00 4.37
N LEU A 63 -7.49 6.22 4.34
CA LEU A 63 -6.62 5.48 3.44
C LEU A 63 -6.60 3.98 3.76
N LYS A 64 -6.57 3.63 5.05
CA LYS A 64 -6.72 2.24 5.50
C LYS A 64 -8.06 1.65 5.05
N GLU A 65 -9.15 2.39 5.25
CA GLU A 65 -10.48 1.90 4.89
C GLU A 65 -10.61 1.68 3.38
N VAL A 66 -10.13 2.61 2.55
CA VAL A 66 -10.16 2.48 1.10
C VAL A 66 -9.30 1.30 0.64
N PHE A 67 -8.11 1.12 1.23
CA PHE A 67 -7.22 0.00 0.92
C PHE A 67 -7.82 -1.35 1.28
N GLU A 68 -8.42 -1.46 2.46
CA GLU A 68 -9.04 -2.71 2.91
C GLU A 68 -10.30 -3.10 2.13
N LYS A 69 -10.92 -2.12 1.44
CA LYS A 69 -12.10 -2.29 0.62
C LYS A 69 -11.83 -2.20 -0.89
N ASP A 70 -10.57 -2.11 -1.30
CA ASP A 70 -10.20 -1.97 -2.72
C ASP A 70 -10.75 -3.17 -3.52
N PRO A 71 -11.66 -2.96 -4.48
CA PRO A 71 -12.27 -4.06 -5.23
C PRO A 71 -11.27 -4.86 -6.05
N GLY A 72 -10.20 -4.23 -6.54
CA GLY A 72 -9.11 -4.89 -7.26
C GLY A 72 -8.34 -5.85 -6.36
N LEU A 73 -8.15 -5.51 -5.09
CA LEU A 73 -7.52 -6.39 -4.10
C LEU A 73 -8.49 -7.46 -3.59
N VAL A 74 -9.68 -7.07 -3.14
CA VAL A 74 -10.69 -7.98 -2.59
C VAL A 74 -11.08 -9.06 -3.60
N ASN A 75 -11.31 -8.69 -4.87
CA ASN A 75 -11.72 -9.65 -5.90
C ASN A 75 -10.56 -10.48 -6.46
N SER A 76 -9.31 -10.08 -6.23
CA SER A 76 -8.13 -10.83 -6.68
C SER A 76 -7.82 -12.07 -5.83
N GLY A 77 -8.35 -12.13 -4.60
CA GLY A 77 -8.00 -13.17 -3.63
C GLY A 77 -6.58 -13.07 -3.07
N MET A 78 -5.87 -11.96 -3.32
CA MET A 78 -4.54 -11.69 -2.74
C MET A 78 -4.64 -11.43 -1.24
N GLU A 79 -3.57 -11.77 -0.51
CA GLU A 79 -3.40 -11.38 0.89
C GLU A 79 -2.86 -9.95 0.95
N PHE A 80 -3.53 -9.07 1.68
CA PHE A 80 -3.11 -7.67 1.87
C PHE A 80 -3.46 -7.21 3.27
N TRP A 81 -2.66 -6.30 3.82
CA TRP A 81 -2.85 -5.77 5.16
C TRP A 81 -2.21 -4.39 5.30
N THR A 82 -2.53 -3.72 6.41
CA THR A 82 -1.95 -2.43 6.77
C THR A 82 -1.30 -2.47 8.14
N GLU A 83 -0.27 -1.66 8.33
CA GLU A 83 0.31 -1.39 9.65
C GLU A 83 0.26 0.12 9.91
N ILE A 84 -0.41 0.54 10.98
CA ILE A 84 -0.48 1.94 11.40
C ILE A 84 0.53 2.19 12.52
N PHE A 85 1.21 3.33 12.45
CA PHE A 85 2.23 3.77 13.40
C PHE A 85 1.73 5.04 14.13
N LYS A 86 2.04 5.13 15.42
CA LYS A 86 1.65 6.24 16.31
C LYS A 86 2.78 7.26 16.47
#